data_AF-A0A3D3EYF3-F1
#
_entry.id   AF-A0A3D3EYF3-F1
#
_cell.length_a   1.000
_cell.length_b   1.000
_cell.length_c   1.000
_cell.angle_alpha   90.00
_cell.angle_beta   90.00
_cell.angle_gamma   90.00
#
_symmetry.space_group_name_H-M   'P 1'
#
loop_
_entity.id
_entity.type
_entity.pdbx_description
1 polymer ?
#
loop_
_entity_poly.entity_id
_entity_poly.type
_entity_poly.pdbx_seq_one_letter_code
_entity_poly.pdbx_strand_id
1 'polypeptide(L)'
;MKELREYLCYCGLYCKMCSLVNGMPQEAKHLYNTMKRDGWEFFGKYEYPEFEVFWKVLDSLQHKDETCVLCQGGCGDPSCEIRKCAKEKKSGLCAYCDTFPCEKLESFAKDYPFILDNNRRIREIGIETWLLEQDKLVAEGVTNASLIQEQKK
;
A
#
# COMPACT_ATOMS: atom_id res chain seq x y z
N MET A 1 4.06 14.52 9.42
CA MET A 1 3.01 13.79 8.67
C MET A 1 3.42 13.76 7.21
N LYS A 2 3.12 12.69 6.48
CA LYS A 2 3.46 12.60 5.04
C LYS A 2 2.44 13.37 4.22
N GLU A 3 2.90 14.04 3.17
CA GLU A 3 2.07 14.76 2.20
C GLU A 3 1.29 13.77 1.32
N LEU A 4 0.11 14.16 0.81
CA LEU A 4 -0.75 13.27 0.00
C LEU A 4 -0.02 12.68 -1.22
N ARG A 5 0.84 13.47 -1.84
CA ARG A 5 1.66 13.06 -3.00
C ARG A 5 2.63 11.93 -2.69
N GLU A 6 3.09 11.79 -1.45
CA GLU A 6 4.03 10.71 -1.08
C GLU A 6 3.37 9.32 -1.16
N TYR A 7 2.04 9.26 -1.04
CA TYR A 7 1.27 8.03 -1.16
C TYR A 7 0.99 7.65 -2.62
N LEU A 8 1.31 8.50 -3.61
CA LEU A 8 1.14 8.18 -5.02
C LEU A 8 2.24 7.22 -5.49
N CYS A 9 1.86 6.04 -5.97
CA CYS A 9 2.77 5.09 -6.58
C CYS A 9 3.10 5.48 -8.02
N TYR A 10 4.29 5.10 -8.50
CA TYR A 10 4.71 5.30 -9.90
C TYR A 10 3.71 4.74 -10.93
N CYS A 11 2.99 3.68 -10.58
CA CYS A 11 2.01 3.00 -11.44
C CYS A 11 0.58 3.57 -11.33
N GLY A 12 0.32 4.59 -10.52
CA GLY A 12 -1.05 5.08 -10.27
C GLY A 12 -1.84 4.30 -9.22
N LEU A 13 -1.18 3.44 -8.43
CA LEU A 13 -1.73 2.94 -7.15
C LEU A 13 -1.65 4.03 -6.07
N TYR A 14 -2.44 3.86 -5.01
CA TYR A 14 -2.44 4.74 -3.85
C TYR A 14 -2.09 3.99 -2.56
N CYS A 15 -0.97 4.34 -1.92
CA CYS A 15 -0.46 3.61 -0.75
C CYS A 15 -1.38 3.69 0.47
N LYS A 16 -2.27 4.68 0.61
CA LYS A 16 -3.26 4.68 1.69
C LYS A 16 -4.33 3.60 1.53
N MET A 17 -4.45 2.98 0.36
CA MET A 17 -5.30 1.80 0.14
C MET A 17 -4.53 0.47 0.33
N CYS A 18 -3.24 0.52 0.67
CA CYS A 18 -2.42 -0.66 0.93
C CYS A 18 -2.62 -1.16 2.36
N SER A 19 -2.72 -2.47 2.53
CA SER A 19 -2.89 -3.10 3.85
C SER A 19 -1.76 -2.78 4.83
N LEU A 20 -0.54 -2.52 4.36
CA LEU A 20 0.59 -2.11 5.21
C LEU A 20 0.43 -0.72 5.82
N VAL A 21 -0.50 0.09 5.31
CA VAL A 21 -0.77 1.45 5.80
C VAL A 21 -2.16 1.54 6.41
N ASN A 22 -3.16 0.93 5.78
CA ASN A 22 -4.56 1.02 6.16
C ASN A 22 -5.18 -0.37 6.26
N GLY A 23 -5.05 -0.99 7.42
CA GLY A 23 -5.59 -2.31 7.76
C GLY A 23 -4.70 -3.08 8.73
N MET A 24 -3.58 -3.60 8.24
CA MET A 24 -2.69 -4.49 9.03
C MET A 24 -2.17 -3.84 10.33
N PRO A 25 -1.73 -2.57 10.36
CA PRO A 25 -1.29 -1.94 11.61
C PRO A 25 -2.40 -1.90 12.67
N GLN A 26 -3.64 -1.61 12.27
CA GLN A 26 -4.79 -1.50 13.16
C GLN A 26 -5.16 -2.87 13.76
N GLU A 27 -5.17 -3.91 12.94
CA GLU A 27 -5.41 -5.29 13.39
C GLU A 27 -4.27 -5.79 14.29
N ALA A 28 -3.02 -5.51 13.93
CA ALA A 28 -1.86 -5.86 14.74
C ALA A 28 -1.91 -5.16 16.11
N LYS A 29 -2.30 -3.88 16.15
CA LYS A 29 -2.46 -3.11 17.38
C LYS A 29 -3.58 -3.68 18.26
N HIS A 30 -4.69 -4.10 17.65
CA HIS A 30 -5.80 -4.72 18.37
C HIS A 30 -5.38 -6.05 19.03
N LEU A 31 -4.70 -6.91 18.27
CA LEU A 31 -4.19 -8.19 18.77
C LEU A 31 -3.12 -7.97 19.85
N TYR A 32 -2.15 -7.08 19.62
CA TYR A 32 -1.09 -6.76 20.58
C TYR A 32 -1.68 -6.30 21.92
N ASN A 33 -2.64 -5.37 21.90
CA ASN A 33 -3.26 -4.86 23.12
C ASN A 33 -4.08 -5.95 23.85
N THR A 34 -4.77 -6.81 23.11
CA THR A 34 -5.52 -7.94 23.67
C THR A 34 -4.58 -8.90 24.39
N MET A 35 -3.52 -9.33 23.72
CA MET A 35 -2.53 -10.25 24.29
C MET A 35 -1.78 -9.64 25.48
N LYS A 36 -1.42 -8.36 25.39
CA LYS A 36 -0.77 -7.63 26.49
C LYS A 36 -1.66 -7.53 27.72
N ARG A 37 -2.95 -7.19 27.54
CA ARG A 37 -3.92 -7.16 28.64
C ARG A 37 -4.04 -8.53 29.32
N ASP A 38 -3.98 -9.59 28.53
CA ASP A 38 -4.14 -10.95 29.03
C ASP A 38 -2.80 -11.53 29.56
N GLY A 39 -1.71 -10.75 29.57
CA GLY A 39 -0.43 -11.08 30.22
C GLY A 39 0.48 -12.00 29.40
N TRP A 40 0.27 -12.10 28.09
CA TRP A 40 1.04 -12.99 27.21
C TRP A 40 2.54 -12.71 27.23
N GLU A 41 2.97 -11.48 27.53
CA GLU A 41 4.39 -11.15 27.68
C GLU A 41 5.10 -11.96 28.79
N PHE A 42 4.35 -12.47 29.77
CA PHE A 42 4.90 -13.23 30.89
C PHE A 42 4.94 -14.73 30.63
N PHE A 43 3.92 -15.27 29.95
CA PHE A 43 3.78 -16.73 29.79
C PHE A 43 3.81 -17.24 28.35
N GLY A 44 3.69 -16.37 27.34
CA GLY A 44 3.54 -16.79 25.95
C GLY A 44 4.67 -17.69 25.45
N LYS A 45 5.90 -17.50 25.95
CA LYS A 45 7.06 -18.36 25.64
C LYS A 45 6.96 -19.80 26.16
N TYR A 46 6.13 -20.03 27.20
CA TYR A 46 5.88 -21.38 27.73
C TYR A 46 4.79 -22.10 26.92
N GLU A 47 3.89 -21.36 26.26
CA GLU A 47 2.88 -21.90 25.34
C GLU A 47 3.44 -22.13 23.93
N TYR A 48 4.23 -21.16 23.44
CA TYR A 48 4.85 -21.19 22.12
C TYR A 48 6.34 -20.81 22.22
N PRO A 49 7.28 -21.72 21.89
CA PRO A 49 8.71 -21.41 21.88
C PRO A 49 9.09 -20.20 21.03
N GLU A 50 8.35 -19.94 19.95
CA GLU A 50 8.56 -18.85 19.01
C GLU A 50 7.93 -17.52 19.46
N PHE A 51 7.26 -17.49 20.62
CA PHE A 51 6.47 -16.34 21.05
C PHE A 51 7.26 -15.04 21.10
N GLU A 52 8.51 -15.07 21.60
CA GLU A 52 9.31 -13.85 21.69
C GLU A 52 9.63 -13.24 20.30
N VAL A 53 9.81 -14.09 19.29
CA VAL A 53 10.02 -13.64 17.90
C VAL A 53 8.70 -13.10 17.34
N PHE A 54 7.61 -13.82 17.53
CA PHE A 54 6.27 -13.38 17.13
C PHE A 54 5.92 -12.03 17.76
N TRP A 55 6.16 -11.86 19.06
CA TRP A 55 5.84 -10.64 19.81
C TRP A 55 6.57 -9.42 19.24
N LYS A 56 7.86 -9.57 18.90
CA LYS A 56 8.65 -8.51 18.26
C LYS A 56 8.12 -8.17 16.86
N VAL A 57 7.70 -9.17 16.09
CA VAL A 57 7.10 -8.94 14.76
C VAL A 57 5.77 -8.21 14.91
N LEU A 58 4.89 -8.67 15.80
CA LEU A 58 3.58 -8.07 16.05
C LEU A 58 3.73 -6.60 16.50
N ASP A 59 4.68 -6.34 17.40
CA ASP A 59 5.02 -4.99 17.85
C ASP A 59 5.54 -4.11 16.69
N SER A 60 6.31 -4.66 15.76
CA SER A 60 6.72 -3.91 14.56
C SER A 60 5.55 -3.65 13.61
N LEU A 61 4.61 -4.60 13.47
CA LEU A 61 3.48 -4.51 12.54
C LEU A 61 2.48 -3.42 12.95
N GLN A 62 2.21 -3.26 14.25
CA GLN A 62 1.26 -2.26 14.74
C GLN A 62 1.67 -0.80 14.46
N HIS A 63 2.91 -0.56 14.04
CA HIS A 63 3.46 0.76 13.71
C HIS A 63 3.77 0.92 12.20
N LYS A 64 3.25 0.04 11.34
CA LYS A 64 3.60 0.05 9.90
C LYS A 64 3.00 1.22 9.12
N ASP A 65 1.88 1.78 9.55
CA ASP A 65 1.32 3.02 9.01
C ASP A 65 2.30 4.21 9.13
N GLU A 66 3.03 4.29 10.24
CA GLU A 66 4.03 5.32 10.49
C GLU A 66 5.36 4.99 9.79
N THR A 67 5.84 3.75 9.95
CA THR A 67 7.20 3.33 9.55
C THR A 67 7.33 2.90 8.08
N CYS A 68 6.23 2.68 7.36
CA CYS A 68 6.28 2.27 5.96
C CYS A 68 6.89 3.37 5.09
N VAL A 69 7.96 3.04 4.36
CA VAL A 69 8.65 3.96 3.44
C VAL A 69 7.86 4.26 2.14
N LEU A 70 6.66 3.69 2.01
CA LEU A 70 5.78 3.82 0.84
C LEU A 70 6.43 3.36 -0.47
N CYS A 71 5.69 3.42 -1.59
CA CYS A 71 6.19 2.97 -2.89
C CYS A 71 7.45 3.75 -3.32
N GLN A 72 7.43 5.08 -3.15
CA GLN A 72 8.51 5.96 -3.57
C GLN A 72 9.79 5.74 -2.76
N GLY A 73 9.67 5.42 -1.46
CA GLY A 73 10.79 5.05 -0.60
C GLY A 73 11.20 3.57 -0.69
N GLY A 74 10.58 2.76 -1.56
CA GLY A 74 11.04 1.41 -1.88
C GLY A 74 10.28 0.27 -1.22
N CYS A 75 9.12 0.51 -0.62
CA CYS A 75 8.25 -0.54 -0.10
C CYS A 75 7.75 -1.47 -1.22
N GLY A 76 7.33 -2.69 -0.85
CA GLY A 76 6.88 -3.74 -1.76
C GLY A 76 8.04 -4.54 -2.35
N ASP A 77 7.78 -5.23 -3.47
CA ASP A 77 8.78 -6.02 -4.17
C ASP A 77 10.00 -5.15 -4.56
N PRO A 78 11.22 -5.44 -4.07
CA PRO A 78 12.43 -4.70 -4.40
C PRO A 78 12.73 -4.68 -5.90
N SER A 79 12.30 -5.72 -6.63
CA SER A 79 12.57 -5.92 -8.05
C SER A 79 11.55 -5.24 -8.98
N CYS A 80 10.49 -4.60 -8.45
CA CYS A 80 9.41 -3.95 -9.20
C CYS A 80 9.90 -3.18 -10.43
N GLU A 81 9.54 -3.67 -11.62
CA GLU A 81 10.00 -3.13 -12.89
C GLU A 81 9.41 -1.74 -13.19
N ILE A 82 8.17 -1.46 -12.78
CA ILE A 82 7.56 -0.14 -13.01
C ILE A 82 8.33 0.95 -12.26
N ARG A 83 8.72 0.67 -11.01
CA ARG A 83 9.51 1.62 -10.21
C ARG A 83 10.88 1.86 -10.84
N LYS A 84 11.56 0.81 -11.31
CA LYS A 84 12.84 0.94 -12.02
C LYS A 84 12.68 1.81 -13.28
N CYS A 85 11.71 1.49 -14.11
CA CYS A 85 11.42 2.20 -15.35
C CYS A 85 11.10 3.69 -15.11
N ALA A 86 10.25 4.00 -14.13
CA ALA A 86 9.88 5.39 -13.82
C ALA A 86 11.08 6.22 -13.31
N LYS A 87 12.01 5.59 -12.56
CA LYS A 87 13.25 6.24 -12.12
C LYS A 87 14.23 6.46 -13.27
N GLU A 88 14.42 5.46 -14.13
CA GLU A 88 15.32 5.54 -15.31
C GLU A 88 14.85 6.61 -16.29
N LYS A 89 13.56 6.63 -16.62
CA LYS A 89 12.96 7.62 -17.52
C LYS A 89 12.76 8.99 -16.89
N LYS A 90 12.92 9.11 -15.56
CA LYS A 90 12.56 10.31 -14.78
C LYS A 90 11.15 10.81 -15.04
N SER A 91 10.23 9.91 -15.44
CA SER A 91 8.85 10.28 -15.79
C SER A 91 8.00 10.57 -14.56
N GLY A 92 8.43 10.12 -13.37
CA GLY A 92 7.76 10.33 -12.09
C GLY A 92 6.47 9.53 -11.89
N LEU A 93 5.66 9.38 -12.93
CA LEU A 93 4.37 8.69 -12.91
C LEU A 93 4.04 8.11 -14.29
N CYS A 94 3.47 6.90 -14.34
CA CYS A 94 3.06 6.26 -15.58
C CYS A 94 2.05 7.10 -16.37
N ALA A 95 1.14 7.81 -15.69
CA ALA A 95 0.17 8.71 -16.31
C ALA A 95 0.84 9.79 -17.17
N TYR A 96 2.06 10.23 -16.86
CA TYR A 96 2.78 11.24 -17.65
C TYR A 96 3.86 10.66 -18.55
N CYS A 97 3.89 9.33 -18.72
CA CYS A 97 4.79 8.71 -19.68
C CYS A 97 4.24 8.85 -21.11
N ASP A 98 5.09 9.26 -22.05
CA ASP A 98 4.74 9.43 -23.46
C ASP A 98 4.23 8.13 -24.10
N THR A 99 4.71 6.98 -23.60
CA THR A 99 4.35 5.66 -24.12
C THR A 99 3.17 5.03 -23.38
N PHE A 100 2.40 5.78 -22.58
CA PHE A 100 1.27 5.22 -21.86
C PHE A 100 0.03 5.06 -22.77
N PRO A 101 -0.70 3.93 -22.67
CA PRO A 101 -0.35 2.73 -21.90
C PRO A 101 0.77 1.94 -22.59
N CYS A 102 1.69 1.38 -21.80
CA CYS A 102 2.76 0.51 -22.31
C CYS A 102 2.60 -0.92 -21.78
N GLU A 103 3.18 -1.88 -22.49
CA GLU A 103 3.12 -3.31 -22.18
C GLU A 103 3.51 -3.66 -20.74
N LYS A 104 4.50 -2.96 -20.16
CA LYS A 104 4.91 -3.16 -18.76
C LYS A 104 3.79 -2.83 -17.77
N LEU A 105 3.09 -1.71 -18.00
CA LEU A 105 1.97 -1.31 -17.15
C LEU A 105 0.74 -2.19 -17.39
N GLU A 106 0.47 -2.54 -18.65
CA GLU A 106 -0.63 -3.45 -18.99
C GLU A 106 -0.45 -4.84 -18.38
N SER A 107 0.79 -5.34 -18.36
CA SER A 107 1.11 -6.61 -17.71
C SER A 107 0.87 -6.54 -16.20
N PHE A 108 1.28 -5.45 -15.54
CA PHE A 108 1.02 -5.24 -14.11
C PHE A 108 -0.46 -5.01 -13.80
N ALA A 109 -1.23 -4.45 -14.74
CA ALA A 109 -2.67 -4.26 -14.61
C ALA A 109 -3.43 -5.58 -14.51
N LYS A 110 -2.84 -6.72 -14.89
CA LYS A 110 -3.48 -8.03 -14.66
C LYS A 110 -3.71 -8.33 -13.17
N ASP A 111 -2.80 -7.86 -12.32
CA ASP A 111 -2.91 -8.02 -10.87
C ASP A 111 -3.70 -6.87 -10.20
N TYR A 112 -3.63 -5.67 -10.79
CA TYR A 112 -4.33 -4.46 -10.32
C TYR A 112 -5.10 -3.79 -11.47
N PRO A 113 -6.30 -4.27 -11.85
CA PRO A 113 -6.89 -3.90 -13.14
C PRO A 113 -7.41 -2.47 -13.24
N PHE A 114 -7.69 -1.82 -12.10
CA PHE A 114 -8.04 -0.40 -12.03
C PHE A 114 -6.88 0.57 -12.30
N ILE A 115 -5.61 0.13 -12.37
CA ILE A 115 -4.49 1.09 -12.51
C ILE A 115 -4.50 1.83 -13.85
N LEU A 116 -4.97 1.19 -14.93
CA LEU A 116 -5.04 1.86 -16.22
C LEU A 116 -6.08 2.99 -16.19
N ASP A 117 -7.21 2.75 -15.51
CA ASP A 117 -8.24 3.76 -15.28
C ASP A 117 -7.74 4.86 -14.35
N ASN A 118 -7.01 4.52 -13.29
CA ASN A 118 -6.39 5.53 -12.42
C ASN A 118 -5.47 6.46 -13.21
N ASN A 119 -4.59 5.92 -14.06
CA ASN A 119 -3.69 6.75 -14.86
C ASN A 119 -4.44 7.57 -15.92
N ARG A 120 -5.50 7.02 -16.54
CA ARG A 120 -6.39 7.79 -17.43
C ARG A 120 -7.06 8.95 -16.68
N ARG A 121 -7.59 8.68 -15.49
CA ARG A 121 -8.22 9.66 -14.63
C ARG A 121 -7.24 10.76 -14.20
N ILE A 122 -6.01 10.39 -13.82
CA ILE A 122 -4.95 11.36 -13.49
C ILE A 122 -4.63 12.29 -14.69
N ARG A 123 -4.64 11.78 -15.93
CA ARG A 123 -4.47 12.62 -17.12
C ARG A 123 -5.61 13.61 -17.32
N GLU A 124 -6.83 13.19 -17.00
CA GLU A 124 -8.04 13.98 -17.19
C GLU A 124 -8.19 15.10 -16.16
N ILE A 125 -7.98 14.80 -14.87
CA ILE A 125 -8.30 15.72 -13.76
C ILE A 125 -7.08 16.24 -12.99
N GLY A 126 -5.88 15.75 -13.32
CA GLY A 126 -4.64 16.06 -12.61
C GLY A 126 -4.49 15.30 -11.30
N ILE A 127 -3.26 15.27 -10.78
CA ILE A 127 -2.89 14.53 -9.57
C ILE A 127 -3.65 15.02 -8.34
N GLU A 128 -3.75 16.33 -8.11
CA GLU A 128 -4.35 16.86 -6.88
C GLU A 128 -5.81 16.43 -6.73
N THR A 129 -6.60 16.63 -7.79
CA THR A 129 -8.01 16.23 -7.81
C THR A 129 -8.15 14.72 -7.63
N TRP A 130 -7.31 13.94 -8.32
CA TRP A 130 -7.34 12.48 -8.21
C TRP A 130 -6.99 11.99 -6.80
N LEU A 131 -5.98 12.60 -6.15
CA LEU A 131 -5.60 12.27 -4.76
C LEU A 131 -6.76 12.53 -3.78
N LEU A 132 -7.51 13.62 -3.96
CA LEU A 132 -8.71 13.90 -3.16
C LEU A 132 -9.82 12.87 -3.40
N GLU A 133 -9.99 12.37 -4.64
CA GLU A 133 -10.91 11.26 -4.93
C GLU A 133 -10.46 9.98 -4.20
N GLN A 134 -9.16 9.65 -4.24
CA GLN A 134 -8.65 8.47 -3.55
C GLN A 134 -8.78 8.55 -2.03
N ASP A 135 -8.58 9.74 -1.45
CA ASP A 135 -8.76 9.95 0.00
C ASP A 135 -10.21 9.76 0.46
N LYS A 136 -11.19 10.14 -0.37
CA LYS A 136 -12.60 9.86 -0.10
C LYS A 136 -12.88 8.36 -0.09
N LEU A 137 -12.39 7.64 -1.10
CA LEU A 137 -12.51 6.18 -1.16
C LEU A 137 -11.87 5.51 0.06
N VAL A 138 -10.69 5.97 0.49
CA VAL A 138 -10.02 5.48 1.71
C VAL A 138 -10.90 5.72 2.95
N ALA A 139 -11.51 6.90 3.07
CA ALA A 139 -12.42 7.21 4.18
C ALA A 139 -13.69 6.35 4.18
N GLU A 140 -14.12 5.88 3.02
CA GLU A 140 -15.22 4.93 2.82
C GLU A 140 -14.80 3.47 3.07
N GLY A 141 -13.53 3.22 3.38
CA GLY A 141 -12.99 1.89 3.67
C GLY A 141 -12.54 1.10 2.44
N VAL A 142 -12.43 1.75 1.27
CA VAL A 142 -11.94 1.12 0.05
C VAL A 142 -10.44 0.82 0.17
N THR A 143 -10.06 -0.38 -0.27
CA THR A 143 -8.66 -0.85 -0.30
C THR A 143 -8.29 -1.37 -1.68
N ASN A 144 -7.01 -1.54 -1.96
CA ASN A 144 -6.58 -2.21 -3.20
C ASN A 144 -7.18 -3.62 -3.30
N ALA A 145 -7.31 -4.32 -2.16
CA ALA A 145 -7.89 -5.65 -2.12
C ALA A 145 -9.39 -5.65 -2.46
N SER A 146 -10.17 -4.70 -1.95
CA SER A 146 -11.60 -4.61 -2.27
C SER A 146 -11.82 -4.29 -3.76
N LEU A 147 -11.04 -3.37 -4.32
CA LEU A 147 -11.09 -3.03 -5.74
C LEU A 147 -10.76 -4.23 -6.65
N ILE A 148 -9.76 -5.04 -6.28
CA ILE A 148 -9.44 -6.29 -7.03
C ILE A 148 -10.62 -7.27 -6.97
N GLN A 149 -11.30 -7.39 -5.83
CA GLN A 149 -12.40 -8.34 -5.67
C GLN A 149 -13.66 -7.93 -6.45
N GLU A 150 -13.96 -6.63 -6.52
CA GLU A 150 -15.10 -6.09 -7.26
C GLU A 150 -14.99 -6.35 -8.76
N GLN A 151 -13.78 -6.26 -9.33
CA GLN A 151 -13.55 -6.45 -10.76
C GLN A 151 -13.46 -7.92 -11.21
N LYS A 152 -13.42 -8.86 -10.26
CA LYS A 152 -13.46 -10.30 -10.53
C LYS A 152 -14.87 -10.89 -10.52
N LYS A 153 -15.88 -10.09 -10.18
CA LYS A 153 -17.30 -10.45 -10.24
C LYS A 153 -17.86 -10.13 -11.62
#